data_AF-A0A0F5LVS5-F1
#
_entry.id   AF-A0A0F5LVS5-F1
#
_cell.length_a   1.000
_cell.length_b   1.000
_cell.length_c   1.000
_cell.angle_alpha   90.00
_cell.angle_beta   90.00
_cell.angle_gamma   90.00
#
_symmetry.space_group_name_H-M   'P 1'
#
loop_
_entity.id
_entity.type
_entity.pdbx_description
1 polymer ?
#
loop_
_entity_poly.entity_id
_entity_poly.type
_entity_poly.pdbx_seq_one_letter_code
_entity_poly.pdbx_strand_id
1 'polypeptide(L)'
;MVACYTEAAGGGDIGDFDAPRNAPAKTPAAHMDKIAFHSDFVPYHLALPIQTVLVSLPAVAASTATWAAPPLLPGMPTRLSYSVTGQQLSGAANAYAHNLGYVPLVMVAYAGNVIVAGRIAQSFGAGRRMISVYATTSHVVLNWCGYSSSVDLPAISITVQVLVFRTPAADPAKALFSGNPSGFQIGRGKIESTGSYLRYRSAGETSTDFDLARTVGLGNGGVRISTGGDVMQDDFYSGSFAGGPFIPVGT
;
A
#
# COMPACT_ATOMS: atom_id res chain seq x y z
N MET A 1 3.13 19.06 3.44
CA MET A 1 3.24 18.83 4.91
C MET A 1 2.82 20.11 5.61
N VAL A 2 1.91 20.06 6.57
CA VAL A 2 1.51 21.25 7.34
C VAL A 2 1.93 21.03 8.79
N ALA A 3 2.82 21.88 9.28
CA ALA A 3 3.06 22.01 10.72
C ALA A 3 1.94 22.88 11.29
N CYS A 4 1.18 22.33 12.22
CA CYS A 4 0.09 23.01 12.90
C CYS A 4 0.61 23.56 14.22
N TYR A 5 0.44 24.86 14.42
CA TYR A 5 0.61 25.46 15.72
C TYR A 5 -0.67 25.26 16.54
N THR A 6 -0.52 24.69 17.73
CA THR A 6 -1.60 24.62 18.72
C THR A 6 -1.41 25.76 19.70
N GLU A 7 -2.33 26.71 19.68
CA GLU A 7 -2.28 27.85 20.59
C GLU A 7 -2.34 27.39 22.06
N ALA A 8 -1.51 27.99 22.92
CA ALA A 8 -1.56 27.73 24.34
C ALA A 8 -2.92 28.14 24.94
N ALA A 9 -3.42 27.37 25.92
CA ALA A 9 -4.65 27.73 26.62
C ALA A 9 -4.50 29.11 27.29
N GLY A 10 -5.53 29.97 27.16
CA GLY A 10 -5.49 31.35 27.62
C GLY A 10 -5.03 32.38 26.58
N GLY A 11 -5.16 32.06 25.28
CA GLY A 11 -4.80 32.92 24.14
C GLY A 11 -5.08 34.43 24.32
N GLY A 12 -4.20 35.25 23.73
CA GLY A 12 -4.19 36.71 23.87
C GLY A 12 -4.30 37.45 22.54
N ASP A 13 -4.10 38.76 22.56
CA ASP A 13 -4.16 39.59 21.35
C ASP A 13 -3.02 39.22 20.38
N ILE A 14 -3.31 39.19 19.09
CA ILE A 14 -2.29 38.96 18.05
C ILE A 14 -1.30 40.14 17.95
N GLY A 15 -1.75 41.36 18.27
CA GLY A 15 -0.91 42.56 18.27
C GLY A 15 -0.04 42.73 19.52
N ASP A 16 -0.33 41.98 20.58
CA ASP A 16 0.44 42.02 21.82
C ASP A 16 1.62 41.03 21.75
N PHE A 17 2.82 41.57 21.63
CA PHE A 17 4.06 40.78 21.59
C PHE A 17 4.23 39.89 22.83
N ASP A 18 3.64 40.26 23.96
CA ASP A 18 3.71 39.53 25.22
C ASP A 18 2.61 38.49 25.45
N ALA A 19 1.64 38.42 24.54
CA ALA A 19 0.59 37.42 24.60
C ALA A 19 1.15 35.97 24.60
N PRO A 20 0.55 35.04 25.37
CA PRO A 20 0.95 33.64 25.40
C PRO A 20 0.99 32.96 24.02
N ARG A 21 0.14 33.40 23.09
CA ARG A 21 0.12 32.93 21.69
C ARG A 21 1.37 33.28 20.89
N ASN A 22 2.08 34.34 21.27
CA ASN A 22 3.27 34.84 20.59
C ASN A 22 4.56 34.33 21.26
N ALA A 23 4.48 33.63 22.39
CA ALA A 23 5.62 33.03 23.08
C ALA A 23 6.53 32.16 22.18
N PRO A 24 6.00 31.33 21.25
CA PRO A 24 6.84 30.57 20.33
C PRO A 24 7.67 31.42 19.36
N ALA A 25 7.23 32.63 19.00
CA ALA A 25 8.03 33.53 18.17
C ALA A 25 9.25 34.07 18.93
N LYS A 26 9.15 34.17 20.26
CA LYS A 26 10.21 34.69 21.15
C LYS A 26 11.21 33.61 21.54
N THR A 27 10.72 32.42 21.87
CA THR A 27 11.54 31.29 22.29
C THR A 27 11.12 29.99 21.60
N PRO A 28 11.33 29.85 20.27
CA PRO A 28 10.85 28.70 19.50
C PRO A 28 11.29 27.36 20.08
N ALA A 29 12.57 27.26 20.49
CA ALA A 29 13.14 26.04 21.06
C ALA A 29 12.46 25.59 22.36
N ALA A 30 11.92 26.52 23.16
CA ALA A 30 11.23 26.23 24.41
C ALA A 30 9.74 25.86 24.20
N HIS A 31 9.20 26.09 22.99
CA HIS A 31 7.79 25.89 22.66
C HIS A 31 7.57 24.86 21.55
N MET A 32 8.52 23.93 21.39
CA MET A 32 8.40 22.83 20.43
C MET A 32 7.26 21.86 20.76
N ASP A 33 6.71 21.92 21.98
CA ASP A 33 5.50 21.21 22.41
C ASP A 33 4.23 21.76 21.75
N LYS A 34 4.24 23.01 21.26
CA LYS A 34 3.10 23.66 20.60
C LYS A 34 3.02 23.40 19.10
N ILE A 35 4.07 22.85 18.51
CA ILE A 35 4.10 22.52 17.08
C ILE A 35 3.80 21.02 16.95
N ALA A 36 2.67 20.71 16.32
CA ALA A 36 2.30 19.35 15.96
C ALA A 36 2.29 19.21 14.44
N PHE A 37 2.63 18.03 13.94
CA PHE A 37 2.26 17.69 12.56
C PHE A 37 0.85 17.15 12.54
N HIS A 38 0.05 17.63 11.59
CA HIS A 38 -1.32 17.17 11.42
C HIS A 38 -1.37 15.64 11.37
N SER A 39 -2.35 15.04 12.06
CA SER A 39 -2.53 13.59 12.16
C SER A 39 -2.69 12.91 10.80
N ASP A 40 -3.26 13.64 9.84
CA ASP A 40 -3.50 13.15 8.46
C ASP A 40 -2.21 13.00 7.65
N PHE A 41 -1.07 13.42 8.21
CA PHE A 41 0.21 13.04 7.65
C PHE A 41 0.53 11.58 8.01
N VAL A 42 0.01 10.68 7.17
CA VAL A 42 0.24 9.23 7.21
C VAL A 42 1.13 8.86 6.04
N PRO A 43 2.47 8.88 6.21
CA PRO A 43 3.35 8.37 5.18
C PRO A 43 3.15 6.86 5.10
N TYR A 44 2.82 6.34 3.91
CA TYR A 44 2.71 4.91 3.64
C TYR A 44 4.12 4.30 3.67
N HIS A 45 4.63 4.06 4.87
CA HIS A 45 5.93 3.46 5.12
C HIS A 45 5.79 1.94 5.02
N LEU A 46 6.66 1.29 4.25
CA LEU A 46 6.78 -0.15 4.28
C LEU A 46 7.09 -0.65 5.71
N ALA A 47 6.24 -1.55 6.21
CA ALA A 47 6.45 -2.28 7.46
C ALA A 47 7.50 -3.37 7.28
N LEU A 48 7.58 -3.94 6.07
CA LEU A 48 8.44 -5.04 5.67
C LEU A 48 8.95 -4.80 4.24
N PRO A 49 10.11 -5.36 3.85
CA PRO A 49 10.55 -5.34 2.45
C PRO A 49 9.48 -5.91 1.52
N ILE A 50 9.48 -5.49 0.25
CA ILE A 50 8.56 -6.02 -0.77
C ILE A 50 8.75 -7.55 -0.87
N GLN A 51 7.64 -8.28 -0.89
CA GLN A 51 7.65 -9.74 -0.95
C GLN A 51 7.14 -10.21 -2.31
N THR A 52 7.90 -11.05 -2.99
CA THR A 52 7.47 -11.72 -4.22
C THR A 52 7.06 -13.15 -3.88
N VAL A 53 5.79 -13.49 -4.04
CA VAL A 53 5.23 -14.77 -3.57
C VAL A 53 4.49 -15.48 -4.70
N LEU A 54 4.75 -16.78 -4.84
CA LEU A 54 4.00 -17.67 -5.72
C LEU A 54 2.77 -18.20 -4.99
N VAL A 55 1.59 -17.98 -5.54
CA VAL A 55 0.31 -18.40 -4.96
C VAL A 55 -0.40 -19.34 -5.93
N SER A 56 -0.74 -20.53 -5.45
CA SER A 56 -1.45 -21.55 -6.23
C SER A 56 -2.95 -21.48 -5.96
N LEU A 57 -3.74 -21.44 -7.03
CA LEU A 57 -5.20 -21.47 -6.99
C LEU A 57 -5.67 -22.81 -7.59
N PRO A 58 -6.59 -23.53 -6.91
CA PRO A 58 -6.97 -24.88 -7.29
C PRO A 58 -7.84 -24.89 -8.55
N ALA A 59 -7.90 -26.04 -9.22
CA ALA A 59 -8.80 -26.25 -10.36
C ALA A 59 -10.28 -26.13 -9.94
N VAL A 60 -11.14 -25.70 -10.86
CA VAL A 60 -12.60 -25.74 -10.72
C VAL A 60 -13.14 -26.61 -11.85
N ALA A 61 -13.66 -27.78 -11.50
CA ALA A 61 -14.21 -28.72 -12.47
C ALA A 61 -15.47 -28.13 -13.14
N ALA A 62 -15.68 -28.42 -14.42
CA ALA A 62 -16.97 -28.28 -15.05
C ALA A 62 -17.95 -29.24 -14.38
N SER A 63 -19.19 -28.79 -14.26
CA SER A 63 -20.28 -29.62 -13.75
C SER A 63 -21.53 -29.31 -14.55
N THR A 64 -22.44 -30.26 -14.64
CA THR A 64 -23.78 -30.02 -15.17
C THR A 64 -24.77 -30.62 -14.19
N ALA A 65 -25.58 -29.75 -13.59
CA ALA A 65 -26.67 -30.17 -12.73
C ALA A 65 -27.99 -30.02 -13.50
N THR A 66 -28.70 -31.13 -13.68
CA THR A 66 -30.03 -31.11 -14.32
C THR A 66 -31.09 -31.24 -13.25
N TRP A 67 -31.99 -30.24 -13.21
CA TRP A 67 -33.17 -30.25 -12.38
C TRP A 67 -34.37 -30.59 -13.26
N ALA A 68 -35.15 -31.56 -12.81
CA ALA A 68 -36.37 -31.98 -13.47
C ALA A 68 -37.47 -32.09 -12.42
N ALA A 69 -38.65 -31.53 -12.71
CA ALA A 69 -39.82 -31.78 -11.88
C ALA A 69 -40.15 -33.29 -11.90
N PRO A 70 -40.77 -33.84 -10.85
CA PRO A 70 -41.32 -35.18 -10.95
C PRO A 70 -42.40 -35.22 -12.05
N PRO A 71 -42.54 -36.34 -12.78
CA PRO A 71 -43.61 -36.48 -13.76
C PRO A 71 -44.98 -36.44 -13.08
N LEU A 72 -45.97 -35.85 -13.74
CA LEU A 72 -47.35 -35.75 -13.21
C LEU A 72 -47.99 -37.12 -12.99
N LEU A 73 -47.58 -38.13 -13.77
CA LEU A 73 -48.04 -39.51 -13.70
C LEU A 73 -46.87 -40.47 -13.97
N PRO A 74 -46.85 -41.67 -13.35
CA PRO A 74 -45.85 -42.70 -13.66
C PRO A 74 -45.82 -43.02 -15.15
N GLY A 75 -44.63 -42.99 -15.77
CA GLY A 75 -44.41 -43.32 -17.18
C GLY A 75 -44.57 -42.15 -18.17
N MET A 76 -44.89 -40.93 -17.71
CA MET A 76 -44.91 -39.74 -18.57
C MET A 76 -43.56 -38.98 -18.57
N PRO A 77 -43.19 -38.32 -19.68
CA PRO A 77 -42.01 -37.46 -19.72
C PRO A 77 -42.20 -36.20 -18.85
N THR A 78 -41.13 -35.77 -18.20
CA THR A 78 -41.11 -34.51 -17.46
C THR A 78 -41.22 -33.32 -18.41
N ARG A 79 -42.15 -32.38 -18.15
CA ARG A 79 -42.38 -31.20 -19.00
C ARG A 79 -41.60 -29.95 -18.59
N LEU A 80 -40.98 -29.95 -17.41
CA LEU A 80 -40.16 -28.86 -16.90
C LEU A 80 -38.82 -29.41 -16.42
N SER A 81 -37.77 -29.13 -17.18
CA SER A 81 -36.39 -29.40 -16.80
C SER A 81 -35.50 -28.23 -17.20
N TYR A 82 -34.50 -27.94 -16.38
CA TYR A 82 -33.44 -27.00 -16.73
C TYR A 82 -32.10 -27.57 -16.30
N SER A 83 -31.05 -27.25 -17.05
CA SER A 83 -29.68 -27.62 -16.72
C SER A 83 -28.89 -26.36 -16.37
N VAL A 84 -28.14 -26.44 -15.28
CA VAL A 84 -27.15 -25.43 -14.90
C VAL A 84 -25.78 -25.96 -15.28
N THR A 85 -25.09 -25.24 -16.14
CA THR A 85 -23.74 -25.59 -16.61
C THR A 85 -22.70 -24.79 -15.84
N GLY A 86 -21.67 -25.49 -15.38
CA GLY A 86 -20.58 -24.96 -14.60
C GLY A 86 -20.74 -25.12 -13.10
N GLN A 87 -19.63 -24.86 -12.42
CA GLN A 87 -19.55 -24.77 -10.98
C GLN A 87 -18.95 -23.42 -10.62
N GLN A 88 -19.45 -22.84 -9.53
CA GLN A 88 -18.80 -21.74 -8.83
C GLN A 88 -18.09 -22.30 -7.60
N LEU A 89 -16.83 -21.96 -7.44
CA LEU A 89 -16.05 -22.25 -6.23
C LEU A 89 -15.38 -20.98 -5.75
N SER A 90 -15.28 -20.80 -4.44
CA SER A 90 -14.54 -19.69 -3.83
C SER A 90 -13.64 -20.20 -2.72
N GLY A 91 -12.56 -19.48 -2.47
CA GLY A 91 -11.65 -19.81 -1.39
C GLY A 91 -10.68 -18.68 -1.10
N ALA A 92 -9.80 -18.94 -0.15
CA ALA A 92 -8.73 -18.02 0.23
C ALA A 92 -7.38 -18.72 0.08
N ALA A 93 -6.38 -17.97 -0.36
CA ALA A 93 -4.99 -18.42 -0.41
C ALA A 93 -4.12 -17.39 0.32
N ASN A 94 -3.25 -17.87 1.19
CA ASN A 94 -2.30 -17.00 1.88
C ASN A 94 -1.30 -16.44 0.87
N ALA A 95 -1.28 -15.13 0.70
CA ALA A 95 -0.32 -14.45 -0.14
C ALA A 95 0.97 -14.17 0.64
N TYR A 96 0.88 -13.79 1.92
CA TYR A 96 2.07 -13.55 2.75
C TYR A 96 1.71 -13.56 4.24
N ALA A 97 2.60 -14.08 5.09
CA ALA A 97 2.46 -14.03 6.55
C ALA A 97 3.38 -12.93 7.12
N HIS A 98 2.79 -11.88 7.71
CA HIS A 98 3.52 -10.71 8.22
C HIS A 98 3.60 -10.63 9.74
N ASN A 99 2.68 -11.28 10.48
CA ASN A 99 2.67 -11.38 11.94
C ASN A 99 2.88 -10.05 12.70
N LEU A 100 2.28 -8.95 12.22
CA LEU A 100 2.50 -7.61 12.78
C LEU A 100 1.66 -7.35 14.05
N GLY A 101 0.67 -8.18 14.34
CA GLY A 101 -0.21 -8.03 15.51
C GLY A 101 -1.33 -6.99 15.35
N TYR A 102 -1.43 -6.35 14.18
CA TYR A 102 -2.51 -5.46 13.77
C TYR A 102 -2.82 -5.67 12.30
N VAL A 103 -3.97 -5.18 11.82
CA VAL A 103 -4.36 -5.24 10.40
C VAL A 103 -3.69 -4.08 9.64
N PRO A 104 -2.67 -4.32 8.79
CA PRO A 104 -2.00 -3.26 8.07
C PRO A 104 -2.79 -2.83 6.82
N LEU A 105 -2.44 -1.67 6.28
CA LEU A 105 -2.79 -1.35 4.89
C LEU A 105 -1.85 -2.13 3.98
N VAL A 106 -2.38 -2.63 2.86
CA VAL A 106 -1.63 -3.46 1.92
C VAL A 106 -1.89 -3.05 0.48
N MET A 107 -0.86 -3.19 -0.35
CA MET A 107 -0.98 -3.13 -1.80
C MET A 107 -0.39 -4.41 -2.36
N VAL A 108 -1.13 -5.08 -3.25
CA VAL A 108 -0.65 -6.29 -3.90
C VAL A 108 -0.74 -6.12 -5.40
N ALA A 109 0.36 -6.39 -6.10
CA ALA A 109 0.44 -6.32 -7.55
C ALA A 109 0.53 -7.72 -8.16
N TYR A 110 -0.10 -7.89 -9.32
CA TYR A 110 -0.08 -9.08 -10.15
C TYR A 110 0.01 -8.65 -11.62
N ALA A 111 0.95 -9.25 -12.37
CA ALA A 111 1.21 -8.92 -13.77
C ALA A 111 1.39 -7.39 -13.98
N GLY A 112 2.23 -6.77 -13.14
CA GLY A 112 2.55 -5.34 -13.20
C GLY A 112 1.42 -4.39 -12.79
N ASN A 113 0.28 -4.89 -12.31
CA ASN A 113 -0.88 -4.07 -11.97
C ASN A 113 -1.35 -4.32 -10.54
N VAL A 114 -1.83 -3.29 -9.85
CA VAL A 114 -2.48 -3.45 -8.54
C VAL A 114 -3.73 -4.31 -8.67
N ILE A 115 -3.89 -5.29 -7.77
CA ILE A 115 -5.10 -6.09 -7.68
C ILE A 115 -6.20 -5.23 -7.04
N VAL A 116 -7.14 -4.81 -7.88
CA VAL A 116 -8.44 -4.30 -7.43
C VAL A 116 -9.40 -5.45 -7.15
N ALA A 117 -10.46 -5.18 -6.38
CA ALA A 117 -11.48 -6.19 -6.11
C ALA A 117 -12.10 -6.73 -7.42
N GLY A 118 -12.10 -8.05 -7.59
CA GLY A 118 -12.65 -8.71 -8.77
C GLY A 118 -11.71 -8.75 -9.98
N ARG A 119 -10.41 -8.46 -9.81
CA ARG A 119 -9.42 -8.58 -10.89
C ARG A 119 -9.44 -10.00 -11.46
N ILE A 120 -9.51 -10.14 -12.78
CA ILE A 120 -9.44 -11.44 -13.45
C ILE A 120 -8.00 -11.95 -13.39
N ALA A 121 -7.80 -13.11 -12.75
CA ALA A 121 -6.53 -13.82 -12.67
C ALA A 121 -6.39 -14.89 -13.75
N GLN A 122 -7.50 -15.38 -14.29
CA GLN A 122 -7.50 -16.40 -15.34
C GLN A 122 -8.77 -16.31 -16.19
N SER A 123 -8.57 -16.47 -17.49
CA SER A 123 -9.62 -16.75 -18.47
C SER A 123 -9.22 -18.02 -19.21
N PHE A 124 -10.07 -19.05 -19.18
CA PHE A 124 -9.81 -20.30 -19.89
C PHE A 124 -11.12 -20.79 -20.52
N GLY A 125 -11.21 -20.72 -21.85
CA GLY A 125 -12.48 -20.93 -22.56
C GLY A 125 -13.60 -20.04 -22.01
N ALA A 126 -14.71 -20.65 -21.60
CA ALA A 126 -15.84 -19.98 -20.97
C ALA A 126 -15.66 -19.72 -19.46
N GLY A 127 -14.63 -20.29 -18.84
CA GLY A 127 -14.36 -20.15 -17.41
C GLY A 127 -13.57 -18.91 -17.04
N ARG A 128 -13.77 -18.39 -15.83
CA ARG A 128 -13.09 -17.19 -15.29
C ARG A 128 -12.72 -17.39 -13.83
N ARG A 129 -11.52 -16.92 -13.43
CA ARG A 129 -11.12 -16.78 -12.03
C ARG A 129 -10.89 -15.30 -11.72
N MET A 130 -11.51 -14.83 -10.65
CA MET A 130 -11.31 -13.49 -10.12
C MET A 130 -10.64 -13.56 -8.76
N ILE A 131 -9.85 -12.55 -8.45
CA ILE A 131 -9.13 -12.40 -7.19
C ILE A 131 -9.40 -11.03 -6.57
N SER A 132 -9.24 -10.98 -5.26
CA SER A 132 -9.31 -9.80 -4.42
C SER A 132 -8.37 -9.98 -3.24
N VAL A 133 -7.99 -8.89 -2.60
CA VAL A 133 -6.99 -8.89 -1.54
C VAL A 133 -7.61 -8.35 -0.26
N TYR A 134 -7.28 -8.96 0.87
CA TYR A 134 -7.52 -8.39 2.17
C TYR A 134 -6.36 -8.72 3.12
N ALA A 135 -6.24 -7.96 4.20
CA ALA A 135 -5.27 -8.20 5.25
C ALA A 135 -5.97 -8.60 6.55
N THR A 136 -5.29 -9.43 7.33
CA THR A 136 -5.66 -9.79 8.71
C THR A 136 -4.57 -9.29 9.66
N THR A 137 -4.66 -9.66 10.93
CA THR A 137 -3.62 -9.30 11.92
C THR A 137 -2.27 -9.99 11.66
N SER A 138 -2.27 -11.05 10.85
CA SER A 138 -1.07 -11.87 10.61
C SER A 138 -0.81 -12.20 9.15
N HIS A 139 -1.78 -12.04 8.25
CA HIS A 139 -1.67 -12.46 6.85
C HIS A 139 -2.19 -11.42 5.86
N VAL A 140 -1.54 -11.34 4.72
CA VAL A 140 -2.13 -10.84 3.47
C VAL A 140 -2.71 -12.04 2.73
N VAL A 141 -3.98 -11.94 2.35
CA VAL A 141 -4.75 -13.05 1.80
C VAL A 141 -5.31 -12.67 0.44
N LEU A 142 -5.19 -13.59 -0.51
CA LEU A 142 -5.90 -13.55 -1.79
C LEU A 142 -7.19 -14.33 -1.67
N ASN A 143 -8.31 -13.61 -1.64
CA ASN A 143 -9.62 -14.22 -1.80
C ASN A 143 -9.90 -14.39 -3.29
N TRP A 144 -10.43 -15.54 -3.69
CA TRP A 144 -10.67 -15.86 -5.08
C TRP A 144 -12.04 -16.52 -5.28
N CYS A 145 -12.60 -16.33 -6.47
CA CYS A 145 -13.75 -17.08 -6.96
C CYS A 145 -13.51 -17.53 -8.40
N GLY A 146 -13.92 -18.75 -8.72
CA GLY A 146 -13.76 -19.37 -10.02
C GLY A 146 -15.08 -19.89 -10.54
N TYR A 147 -15.30 -19.74 -11.84
CA TYR A 147 -16.47 -20.20 -12.58
C TYR A 147 -15.97 -21.06 -13.74
N SER A 148 -16.35 -22.35 -13.78
CA SER A 148 -15.90 -23.29 -14.82
C SER A 148 -16.79 -23.27 -16.08
N SER A 149 -18.09 -23.01 -15.95
CA SER A 149 -19.04 -23.10 -17.08
C SER A 149 -18.91 -24.47 -17.78
N SER A 150 -18.83 -24.52 -19.11
CA SER A 150 -18.77 -25.76 -19.89
C SER A 150 -17.37 -26.39 -20.00
N VAL A 151 -16.35 -25.84 -19.33
CA VAL A 151 -14.95 -26.31 -19.42
C VAL A 151 -14.31 -26.36 -18.03
N ASP A 152 -13.42 -27.31 -17.78
CA ASP A 152 -12.63 -27.29 -16.56
C ASP A 152 -11.77 -26.02 -16.51
N LEU A 153 -11.80 -25.32 -15.39
CA LEU A 153 -10.91 -24.19 -15.13
C LEU A 153 -9.67 -24.74 -14.41
N PRO A 154 -8.51 -24.90 -15.09
CA PRO A 154 -7.37 -25.58 -14.49
C PRO A 154 -6.79 -24.82 -13.29
N ALA A 155 -6.02 -25.52 -12.47
CA ALA A 155 -5.22 -24.90 -11.44
C ALA A 155 -4.18 -23.96 -12.08
N ILE A 156 -3.89 -22.86 -11.41
CA ILE A 156 -2.84 -21.92 -11.85
C ILE A 156 -1.96 -21.56 -10.65
N SER A 157 -0.72 -21.18 -10.94
CA SER A 157 0.12 -20.46 -9.99
C SER A 157 0.37 -19.06 -10.52
N ILE A 158 0.13 -18.06 -9.67
CA ILE A 158 0.38 -16.66 -9.97
C ILE A 158 1.47 -16.12 -9.05
N THR A 159 2.38 -15.32 -9.59
CA THR A 159 3.36 -14.58 -8.79
C THR A 159 2.80 -13.20 -8.47
N VAL A 160 2.74 -12.86 -7.19
CA VAL A 160 2.27 -11.57 -6.70
C VAL A 160 3.37 -10.84 -5.95
N GLN A 161 3.36 -9.51 -6.01
CA GLN A 161 4.20 -8.65 -5.18
C GLN A 161 3.35 -8.06 -4.06
N VAL A 162 3.74 -8.27 -2.81
CA VAL A 162 3.01 -7.82 -1.62
C VAL A 162 3.79 -6.71 -0.95
N LEU A 163 3.12 -5.57 -0.77
CA LEU A 163 3.59 -4.41 -0.02
C LEU A 163 2.72 -4.29 1.24
N VAL A 164 3.36 -4.22 2.40
CA VAL A 164 2.68 -4.10 3.70
C VAL A 164 3.11 -2.79 4.32
N PHE A 165 2.15 -1.94 4.68
CA PHE A 165 2.42 -0.61 5.21
C PHE A 165 2.20 -0.55 6.72
N ARG A 166 3.02 0.27 7.39
CA ARG A 166 2.82 0.74 8.77
C ARG A 166 2.52 2.22 8.78
N THR A 167 1.77 2.67 9.77
CA THR A 167 1.66 4.09 10.10
C THR A 167 2.70 4.41 11.17
N PRO A 168 3.75 5.21 10.87
CA PRO A 168 4.73 5.59 11.88
C PRO A 168 4.08 6.44 12.98
N ALA A 169 4.31 6.07 14.23
CA ALA A 169 3.95 6.90 15.37
C ALA A 169 5.00 7.99 15.58
N ALA A 170 4.56 9.17 16.03
CA ALA A 170 5.48 10.22 16.45
C ALA A 170 6.19 9.80 17.74
N ASP A 171 7.51 9.92 17.77
CA ASP A 171 8.34 9.59 18.94
C ASP A 171 8.67 10.87 19.73
N PRO A 172 8.15 11.05 20.96
CA PRO A 172 8.42 12.27 21.74
C PRO A 172 9.90 12.48 22.06
N ALA A 173 10.73 11.43 22.03
CA ALA A 173 12.18 11.52 22.24
C ALA A 173 12.94 12.04 20.99
N LYS A 174 12.31 12.00 19.81
CA LYS A 174 12.90 12.51 18.57
C LYS A 174 12.59 13.98 18.36
N ALA A 175 13.57 14.71 17.82
CA ALA A 175 13.40 16.09 17.41
C ALA A 175 12.28 16.23 16.35
N LEU A 176 11.54 17.34 16.40
CA LEU A 176 10.46 17.62 15.46
C LEU A 176 10.97 17.67 14.01
N PHE A 177 12.14 18.27 13.81
CA PHE A 177 12.89 18.33 12.56
C PHE A 177 14.36 18.16 12.91
N SER A 178 15.08 17.32 12.16
CA SER A 178 16.54 17.23 12.26
C SER A 178 17.10 16.78 10.91
N GLY A 179 18.20 17.40 10.49
CA GLY A 179 18.85 17.09 9.23
C GLY A 179 20.35 17.26 9.37
N ASN A 180 21.11 16.25 8.94
CA ASN A 180 22.56 16.28 8.82
C ASN A 180 22.95 15.42 7.59
N PRO A 181 24.24 15.38 7.20
CA PRO A 181 24.66 14.62 6.02
C PRO A 181 24.40 13.11 6.09
N SER A 182 24.29 12.53 7.29
CA SER A 182 24.01 11.11 7.49
C SER A 182 22.53 10.78 7.58
N GLY A 183 21.66 11.74 7.89
CA GLY A 183 20.23 11.50 7.96
C GLY A 183 19.35 12.74 8.11
N PHE A 184 18.11 12.57 7.69
CA PHE A 184 17.04 13.57 7.80
C PHE A 184 15.82 12.94 8.48
N GLN A 185 15.16 13.69 9.34
CA GLN A 185 13.90 13.30 9.97
C GLN A 185 12.96 14.48 10.13
N ILE A 186 11.67 14.19 10.02
CA ILE A 186 10.59 15.15 10.28
C ILE A 186 9.43 14.49 11.01
N GLY A 187 8.70 15.32 11.73
CA GLY A 187 7.53 14.90 12.49
C GLY A 187 7.85 13.87 13.55
N ARG A 188 8.94 14.11 14.30
CA ARG A 188 9.34 13.22 15.40
C ARG A 188 9.60 11.79 14.91
N GLY A 189 10.27 11.67 13.77
CA GLY A 189 10.61 10.38 13.14
C GLY A 189 9.49 9.73 12.33
N LYS A 190 8.41 10.46 12.02
CA LYS A 190 7.36 9.96 11.11
C LYS A 190 7.89 9.77 9.69
N ILE A 191 8.74 10.67 9.21
CA ILE A 191 9.57 10.45 8.01
C ILE A 191 11.03 10.50 8.43
N GLU A 192 11.80 9.55 7.91
CA GLU A 192 13.25 9.48 8.09
C GLU A 192 13.90 9.12 6.75
N SER A 193 15.09 9.62 6.46
CA SER A 193 15.81 9.35 5.22
C SER A 193 16.15 7.87 5.00
N THR A 194 16.09 7.05 6.05
CA THR A 194 16.34 5.61 6.01
C THR A 194 15.06 4.78 5.80
N GLY A 195 13.87 5.41 5.83
CA GLY A 195 12.60 4.73 5.63
C GLY A 195 12.24 4.56 4.15
N SER A 196 11.39 3.59 3.86
CA SER A 196 10.85 3.33 2.52
C SER A 196 9.39 3.74 2.46
N TYR A 197 9.08 4.81 1.72
CA TYR A 197 7.75 5.42 1.67
C TYR A 197 7.18 5.39 0.26
N LEU A 198 5.85 5.26 0.16
CA LEU A 198 5.16 5.56 -1.10
C LEU A 198 5.32 7.06 -1.41
N ARG A 199 5.72 7.38 -2.63
CA ARG A 199 5.91 8.76 -3.08
C ARG A 199 5.04 9.11 -4.27
N TYR A 200 4.96 10.41 -4.55
CA TYR A 200 4.41 10.89 -5.81
C TYR A 200 5.34 10.55 -6.97
N ARG A 201 4.73 10.27 -8.12
CA ARG A 201 5.38 9.85 -9.35
C ARG A 201 5.99 11.06 -10.08
N SER A 202 7.23 10.94 -10.55
CA SER A 202 7.88 11.92 -11.43
C SER A 202 7.45 11.73 -12.89
N ALA A 203 7.76 12.69 -13.75
CA ALA A 203 7.43 12.60 -15.17
C ALA A 203 8.32 11.53 -15.84
N GLY A 204 7.71 10.46 -16.38
CA GLY A 204 8.44 9.35 -17.02
C GLY A 204 8.43 8.04 -16.22
N GLU A 205 8.01 8.09 -14.96
CA GLU A 205 7.84 6.89 -14.13
C GLU A 205 6.48 6.21 -14.35
N THR A 206 6.40 4.92 -14.03
CA THR A 206 5.13 4.20 -13.89
C THR A 206 4.54 4.40 -12.50
N SER A 207 3.25 4.09 -12.32
CA SER A 207 2.57 4.16 -11.01
C SER A 207 3.10 3.15 -9.98
N THR A 208 4.07 2.32 -10.36
CA THR A 208 4.59 1.21 -9.57
C THR A 208 6.11 1.24 -9.44
N ASP A 209 6.79 2.29 -9.87
CA ASP A 209 8.24 2.41 -9.67
C ASP A 209 8.57 2.67 -8.19
N PHE A 210 9.61 1.98 -7.68
CA PHE A 210 9.98 2.04 -6.26
C PHE A 210 11.47 2.33 -6.06
N ASP A 211 11.78 3.36 -5.26
CA ASP A 211 13.14 3.55 -4.75
C ASP A 211 13.40 2.56 -3.60
N LEU A 212 14.49 1.81 -3.71
CA LEU A 212 14.85 0.75 -2.77
C LEU A 212 15.78 1.23 -1.65
N ALA A 213 16.23 2.48 -1.73
CA ALA A 213 17.10 3.05 -0.71
C ALA A 213 16.79 4.53 -0.52
N ARG A 214 17.60 5.18 0.31
CA ARG A 214 17.54 6.62 0.57
C ARG A 214 17.44 7.40 -0.74
N THR A 215 16.55 8.40 -0.77
CA THR A 215 16.31 9.27 -1.92
C THR A 215 16.71 10.73 -1.67
N VAL A 216 17.02 11.10 -0.43
CA VAL A 216 17.37 12.47 -0.06
C VAL A 216 18.75 12.51 0.60
N GLY A 217 19.60 13.42 0.13
CA GLY A 217 20.88 13.78 0.72
C GLY A 217 20.90 15.24 1.12
N LEU A 218 21.53 15.54 2.25
CA LEU A 218 21.74 16.91 2.75
C LEU A 218 23.23 17.23 2.74
N GLY A 219 23.59 18.46 2.38
CA GLY A 219 24.98 18.90 2.29
C GLY A 219 25.08 20.41 2.20
N ASN A 220 25.85 21.02 3.11
CA ASN A 220 26.10 22.47 3.16
C ASN A 220 24.82 23.34 3.13
N GLY A 221 23.78 22.90 3.84
CA GLY A 221 22.49 23.58 3.88
C GLY A 221 21.58 23.33 2.67
N GLY A 222 22.08 22.73 1.58
CA GLY A 222 21.29 22.36 0.40
C GLY A 222 20.74 20.93 0.45
N VAL A 223 19.77 20.67 -0.42
CA VAL A 223 19.17 19.35 -0.64
C VAL A 223 19.54 18.79 -2.02
N ARG A 224 19.75 17.47 -2.06
CA ARG A 224 19.78 16.67 -3.29
C ARG A 224 18.78 15.54 -3.16
N ILE A 225 17.86 15.46 -4.10
CA ILE A 225 16.80 14.46 -4.19
C ILE A 225 17.08 13.61 -5.44
N SER A 226 17.13 12.29 -5.28
CA SER A 226 17.30 11.33 -6.38
C SER A 226 16.21 10.27 -6.27
N THR A 227 15.36 10.17 -7.30
CA THR A 227 14.19 9.28 -7.32
C THR A 227 13.94 8.78 -8.74
N GLY A 228 13.78 7.47 -8.94
CA GLY A 228 13.43 6.90 -10.26
C GLY A 228 14.37 7.30 -11.41
N GLY A 229 15.62 7.60 -11.11
CA GLY A 229 16.62 8.07 -12.07
C GLY A 229 16.68 9.59 -12.25
N ASP A 230 15.67 10.34 -11.79
CA ASP A 230 15.67 11.79 -11.80
C ASP A 230 16.43 12.36 -10.60
N VAL A 231 17.17 13.45 -10.84
CA VAL A 231 17.93 14.15 -9.80
C VAL A 231 17.54 15.62 -9.77
N MET A 232 17.09 16.09 -8.61
CA MET A 232 16.91 17.51 -8.29
C MET A 232 17.93 17.91 -7.23
N GLN A 233 18.60 19.04 -7.41
CA GLN A 233 19.63 19.50 -6.48
C GLN A 233 19.59 21.03 -6.37
N ASP A 234 19.76 21.54 -5.15
CA ASP A 234 20.05 22.97 -4.91
C ASP A 234 21.45 23.34 -5.37
N ASP A 235 21.62 24.53 -5.95
CA ASP A 235 22.90 25.02 -6.51
C ASP A 235 24.06 25.02 -5.49
N PHE A 236 23.76 25.15 -4.20
CA PHE A 236 24.74 25.22 -3.12
C PHE A 236 24.95 23.89 -2.37
N TYR A 237 24.31 22.81 -2.82
CA TYR A 237 24.58 21.47 -2.31
C TYR A 237 25.98 21.00 -2.71
N SER A 238 26.80 20.64 -1.72
CA SER A 238 28.18 20.13 -1.92
C SER A 238 28.40 18.72 -1.39
N GLY A 239 27.33 17.98 -1.08
CA GLY A 239 27.43 16.59 -0.63
C GLY A 239 27.72 15.59 -1.76
N SER A 240 28.01 14.34 -1.40
CA SER A 240 28.39 13.26 -2.33
C SER A 240 27.29 12.21 -2.58
N PHE A 241 26.04 12.52 -2.21
CA PHE A 241 24.96 11.54 -2.28
C PHE A 241 24.56 11.21 -3.73
N ALA A 242 24.77 9.97 -4.14
CA ALA A 242 24.48 9.51 -5.50
C ALA A 242 22.99 9.18 -5.77
N GLY A 243 22.19 8.92 -4.73
CA GLY A 243 20.86 8.32 -4.88
C GLY A 243 20.86 6.81 -4.64
N GLY A 244 19.68 6.26 -4.36
CA GLY A 244 19.46 4.84 -4.17
C GLY A 244 19.12 4.11 -5.48
N PRO A 245 19.32 2.78 -5.57
CA PRO A 245 18.75 1.99 -6.65
C PRO A 245 17.22 2.07 -6.63
N PHE A 246 16.61 1.93 -7.79
CA PHE A 246 15.15 1.85 -7.96
C PHE A 246 14.78 0.66 -8.84
N ILE A 247 13.57 0.14 -8.67
CA ILE A 247 12.99 -0.86 -9.57
C ILE A 247 11.90 -0.17 -10.39
N PRO A 248 12.03 -0.12 -11.73
CA PRO A 248 10.89 0.15 -12.58
C PRO A 248 9.96 -1.07 -12.56
N VAL A 249 8.70 -0.88 -12.21
CA VAL A 249 7.72 -1.98 -12.22
C VAL A 249 6.75 -1.70 -13.36
N GLY A 250 6.85 -2.47 -14.45
CA GLY A 250 5.89 -2.38 -15.56
C GLY A 250 6.44 -1.91 -16.91
N THR A 251 7.73 -2.11 -17.19
CA THR A 251 8.22 -2.16 -18.58
C THR A 251 7.94 -3.53 -19.20
#